data_AF-A0A536LYV8-F1
#
_entry.id   AF-A0A536LYV8-F1
#
_cell.length_a   1.000
_cell.length_b   1.000
_cell.length_c   1.000
_cell.angle_alpha   90.00
_cell.angle_beta   90.00
_cell.angle_gamma   90.00
#
_symmetry.space_group_name_H-M   'P 1'
#
loop_
_entity.id
_entity.type
_entity.pdbx_description
1 polymer ?
#
loop_
_entity_poly.entity_id
_entity_poly.type
_entity_poly.pdbx_seq_one_letter_code
_entity_poly.pdbx_strand_id
1 'polypeptide(L)'
;MTAPDLTGKRVLVVGAETEVGRAVATAVAEAGGSVAAVVAASDAEAAFAVQRLARRLSSGGRKVIAQAIDATNEAAVRVMVRQVSKELGGLNAVVFCGDRGDDTFDAMRLTHRLGSREVEKSGGGRIILAPRGLSGGIYELLHVGAPPVTETLNVPTLGRTDDEVTVDIVRAIADEAESG
;
A
#
# COMPACT_ATOMS: atom_id res chain seq x y z
N MET A 1 -17.28 8.63 -13.77
CA MET A 1 -15.93 8.36 -14.32
C MET A 1 -15.66 6.89 -14.14
N THR A 2 -15.22 6.18 -15.19
CA THR A 2 -14.86 4.75 -15.09
C THR A 2 -13.57 4.62 -14.29
N ALA A 3 -13.46 3.60 -13.44
CA ALA A 3 -12.24 3.32 -12.68
C ALA A 3 -11.05 3.07 -13.65
N PRO A 4 -9.81 3.46 -13.27
CA PRO A 4 -8.63 3.21 -14.09
C PRO A 4 -8.41 1.71 -14.33
N ASP A 5 -7.82 1.34 -15.47
CA ASP A 5 -7.32 -0.02 -15.69
C ASP A 5 -5.94 -0.17 -15.01
N LEU A 6 -5.84 -1.14 -14.12
CA LEU A 6 -4.62 -1.45 -13.37
C LEU A 6 -4.04 -2.82 -13.76
N THR A 7 -4.46 -3.38 -14.89
CA THR A 7 -3.92 -4.63 -15.43
C THR A 7 -2.40 -4.55 -15.54
N GLY A 8 -1.71 -5.55 -14.97
CA GLY A 8 -0.24 -5.61 -14.94
C GLY A 8 0.42 -4.84 -13.78
N LYS A 9 -0.29 -3.96 -13.07
CA LYS A 9 0.23 -3.29 -11.87
C LYS A 9 0.27 -4.26 -10.68
N ARG A 10 1.37 -4.22 -9.92
CA ARG A 10 1.60 -5.01 -8.71
C ARG A 10 1.65 -4.09 -7.50
N VAL A 11 0.67 -4.21 -6.60
CA VAL A 11 0.43 -3.26 -5.52
C VAL A 11 0.46 -3.94 -4.17
N LEU A 12 1.26 -3.40 -3.25
CA LEU A 12 1.23 -3.76 -1.84
C LEU A 12 0.40 -2.69 -1.09
N VAL A 13 -0.62 -3.11 -0.35
CA VAL A 13 -1.44 -2.24 0.51
C VAL A 13 -1.20 -2.63 1.96
N VAL A 14 -0.50 -1.79 2.72
CA VAL A 14 -0.28 -1.92 4.16
C VAL A 14 -1.32 -1.08 4.90
N GLY A 15 -1.97 -1.64 5.92
CA GLY A 15 -3.14 -1.02 6.54
C GLY A 15 -4.45 -1.49 5.90
N ALA A 16 -4.48 -2.69 5.33
CA ALA A 16 -5.65 -3.24 4.65
C ALA A 16 -6.81 -3.61 5.61
N GLU A 17 -6.64 -3.45 6.92
CA GLU A 17 -7.69 -3.53 7.92
C GLU A 17 -8.53 -2.26 8.02
N THR A 18 -8.00 -1.10 7.59
CA THR A 18 -8.72 0.17 7.60
C THR A 18 -9.73 0.22 6.46
N GLU A 19 -10.75 1.07 6.60
CA GLU A 19 -11.78 1.24 5.56
C GLU A 19 -11.16 1.63 4.21
N VAL A 20 -10.26 2.63 4.20
CA VAL A 20 -9.53 3.05 3.00
C VAL A 20 -8.65 1.92 2.46
N GLY A 21 -7.90 1.22 3.32
CA GLY A 21 -7.05 0.11 2.89
C GLY A 21 -7.83 -1.02 2.23
N ARG A 22 -8.99 -1.39 2.78
CA ARG A 22 -9.90 -2.38 2.18
C ARG A 22 -10.48 -1.91 0.86
N ALA A 23 -10.90 -0.65 0.79
CA ALA A 23 -11.47 -0.06 -0.42
C ALA A 23 -10.43 0.01 -1.54
N VAL A 24 -9.20 0.43 -1.25
CA VAL A 24 -8.07 0.44 -2.21
C VAL A 24 -7.74 -0.97 -2.68
N ALA A 25 -7.59 -1.94 -1.77
CA ALA A 25 -7.29 -3.32 -2.16
C ALA A 25 -8.38 -3.93 -3.06
N THR A 26 -9.64 -3.62 -2.77
CA THR A 26 -10.81 -4.02 -3.58
C THR A 26 -10.76 -3.36 -4.95
N ALA A 27 -10.61 -2.03 -5.01
CA ALA A 27 -10.59 -1.28 -6.25
C ALA A 27 -9.42 -1.70 -7.16
N VAL A 28 -8.23 -1.95 -6.60
CA VAL A 28 -7.08 -2.46 -7.36
C VAL A 28 -7.37 -3.84 -7.94
N ALA A 29 -7.95 -4.74 -7.14
CA ALA A 29 -8.33 -6.07 -7.62
C ALA A 29 -9.41 -5.99 -8.70
N GLU A 30 -10.45 -5.17 -8.53
CA GLU A 30 -11.51 -5.02 -9.53
C GLU A 30 -11.00 -4.42 -10.85
N ALA A 31 -10.03 -3.50 -10.76
CA ALA A 31 -9.40 -2.82 -11.89
C ALA A 31 -8.38 -3.66 -12.69
N GLY A 32 -8.14 -4.92 -12.33
CA GLY A 32 -7.16 -5.76 -13.07
C GLY A 32 -5.82 -5.98 -12.36
N GLY A 33 -5.54 -5.22 -11.30
CA GLY A 33 -4.25 -5.24 -10.61
C GLY A 33 -4.01 -6.50 -9.79
N SER A 34 -2.73 -6.83 -9.61
CA SER A 34 -2.27 -7.84 -8.64
C SER A 34 -2.02 -7.16 -7.30
N VAL A 35 -2.66 -7.65 -6.23
CA VAL A 35 -2.64 -6.98 -4.93
C VAL A 35 -2.23 -7.90 -3.80
N ALA A 36 -1.42 -7.35 -2.88
CA ALA A 36 -1.20 -7.90 -1.55
C ALA A 36 -1.84 -6.97 -0.51
N ALA A 37 -2.76 -7.50 0.27
CA ALA A 37 -3.45 -6.81 1.36
C ALA A 37 -2.80 -7.21 2.70
N VAL A 38 -2.22 -6.25 3.40
CA VAL A 38 -1.45 -6.49 4.63
C VAL A 38 -2.04 -5.71 5.78
N VAL A 39 -2.34 -6.43 6.86
CA VAL A 39 -2.71 -5.81 8.14
C VAL A 39 -1.46 -5.19 8.76
N ALA A 40 -1.54 -3.91 9.16
CA ALA A 40 -0.41 -3.20 9.75
C ALA A 40 -0.21 -3.53 11.23
N ALA A 41 -1.21 -4.12 11.90
CA ALA A 41 -1.15 -4.65 13.25
C ALA A 41 -1.23 -6.18 13.35
N SER A 42 -0.66 -6.74 14.43
CA SER A 42 -0.75 -8.18 14.73
C SER A 42 -2.06 -8.54 15.44
N ASP A 43 -3.18 -7.99 14.96
CA ASP A 43 -4.52 -8.29 15.47
C ASP A 43 -5.14 -9.47 14.69
N ALA A 44 -5.65 -10.46 15.42
CA ALA A 44 -6.17 -11.69 14.84
C ALA A 44 -7.48 -11.46 14.08
N GLU A 45 -8.36 -10.59 14.61
CA GLU A 45 -9.65 -10.32 13.97
C GLU A 45 -9.46 -9.57 12.65
N ALA A 46 -8.61 -8.55 12.64
CA ALA A 46 -8.19 -7.84 11.44
C ALA A 46 -7.53 -8.78 10.43
N ALA A 47 -6.64 -9.68 10.88
CA ALA A 47 -6.03 -10.69 10.01
C ALA A 47 -7.08 -11.60 9.36
N PHE A 48 -8.07 -12.09 10.11
CA PHE A 48 -9.16 -12.89 9.56
C PHE A 48 -10.02 -12.11 8.58
N ALA A 49 -10.31 -10.84 8.86
CA ALA A 49 -11.08 -9.98 7.97
C ALA A 49 -10.36 -9.77 6.61
N VAL A 50 -9.06 -9.46 6.64
CA VAL A 50 -8.26 -9.28 5.43
C VAL A 50 -8.08 -10.59 4.67
N GLN A 51 -7.94 -11.73 5.35
CA GLN A 51 -7.94 -13.04 4.68
C GLN A 51 -9.27 -13.34 3.98
N ARG A 52 -10.41 -13.01 4.59
CA ARG A 52 -11.73 -13.15 3.95
C ARG A 52 -11.86 -12.23 2.74
N LEU A 53 -11.39 -10.99 2.85
CA LEU A 53 -11.35 -10.05 1.73
C LEU A 53 -10.52 -10.63 0.56
N ALA A 54 -9.30 -11.08 0.82
CA ALA A 54 -8.43 -11.66 -0.20
C ALA A 54 -9.05 -12.87 -0.89
N ARG A 55 -9.75 -13.76 -0.15
CA ARG A 55 -10.48 -14.89 -0.73
C ARG A 55 -11.61 -14.45 -1.65
N ARG A 56 -12.35 -13.41 -1.28
CA ARG A 56 -13.45 -12.86 -2.11
C ARG A 56 -12.92 -12.22 -3.39
N LEU A 57 -11.81 -11.50 -3.30
CA LEU A 57 -11.20 -10.81 -4.45
C LEU A 57 -10.43 -11.77 -5.37
N SER A 58 -9.98 -12.91 -4.85
CA SER A 58 -9.32 -13.94 -5.63
C SER A 58 -10.32 -14.64 -6.55
N SER A 59 -10.32 -14.28 -7.84
CA SER A 59 -11.22 -14.81 -8.86
C SER A 59 -10.52 -14.86 -10.22
N GLY A 60 -10.97 -15.75 -11.13
CA GLY A 60 -10.52 -15.76 -12.53
C GLY A 60 -9.00 -15.97 -12.73
N GLY A 61 -8.32 -16.68 -11.83
CA GLY A 61 -6.86 -16.92 -11.89
C GLY A 61 -6.00 -15.85 -11.20
N ARG A 62 -6.60 -14.77 -10.71
CA ARG A 62 -5.93 -13.73 -9.93
C ARG A 62 -5.96 -14.09 -8.44
N LYS A 63 -4.78 -14.13 -7.82
CA LYS A 63 -4.60 -14.40 -6.39
C LYS A 63 -4.32 -13.08 -5.66
N VAL A 64 -5.12 -12.79 -4.64
CA VAL A 64 -4.80 -11.73 -3.67
C VAL A 64 -4.02 -12.33 -2.51
N ILE A 65 -2.87 -11.75 -2.19
CA ILE A 65 -2.07 -12.17 -1.04
C ILE A 65 -2.64 -11.48 0.20
N ALA A 66 -2.81 -12.22 1.30
CA ALA A 66 -3.17 -11.66 2.60
C ALA A 66 -2.09 -11.99 3.62
N GLN A 67 -1.61 -10.98 4.34
CA GLN A 67 -0.71 -11.15 5.49
C GLN A 67 -1.13 -10.23 6.64
N ALA A 68 -0.61 -10.51 7.83
CA ALA A 68 -0.69 -9.63 8.98
C ALA A 68 0.71 -9.55 9.61
N ILE A 69 1.16 -8.33 9.90
CA ILE A 69 2.45 -8.08 10.55
C ILE A 69 2.31 -7.00 11.60
N ASP A 70 3.31 -6.90 12.47
CA ASP A 70 3.54 -5.67 13.22
C ASP A 70 4.36 -4.69 12.38
N ALA A 71 3.73 -3.64 11.87
CA ALA A 71 4.38 -2.69 10.97
C ALA A 71 5.42 -1.78 11.66
N THR A 72 5.48 -1.76 13.00
CA THR A 72 6.55 -1.07 13.75
C THR A 72 7.81 -1.94 13.88
N ASN A 73 7.71 -3.24 13.59
CA ASN A 73 8.83 -4.16 13.63
C ASN A 73 9.56 -4.19 12.28
N GLU A 74 10.73 -3.57 12.22
CA GLU A 74 11.53 -3.48 11.00
C GLU A 74 11.81 -4.84 10.34
N ALA A 75 12.09 -5.88 11.13
CA ALA A 75 12.35 -7.21 10.58
C ALA A 75 11.10 -7.80 9.94
N ALA A 76 9.93 -7.62 10.56
CA ALA A 76 8.65 -8.07 10.03
C ALA A 76 8.31 -7.37 8.71
N VAL A 77 8.43 -6.02 8.66
CA VAL A 77 8.20 -5.24 7.44
C VAL A 77 9.17 -5.69 6.33
N ARG A 78 10.45 -5.86 6.66
CA ARG A 78 11.48 -6.27 5.69
C ARG A 78 11.18 -7.63 5.08
N VAL A 79 10.76 -8.60 5.90
CA VAL A 79 10.41 -9.94 5.43
C VAL A 79 9.15 -9.88 4.57
N MET A 80 8.11 -9.17 5.02
CA MET A 80 6.84 -9.02 4.32
C MET A 80 7.02 -8.42 2.93
N VAL A 81 7.67 -7.25 2.80
CA VAL A 81 7.80 -6.58 1.50
C VAL A 81 8.57 -7.46 0.51
N ARG A 82 9.61 -8.17 0.97
CA ARG A 82 10.38 -9.11 0.12
C ARG A 82 9.55 -10.31 -0.32
N GLN A 83 8.76 -10.90 0.57
CA GLN A 83 7.90 -12.03 0.24
C GLN A 83 6.84 -11.62 -0.77
N VAL A 84 6.15 -10.50 -0.52
CA VAL A 84 5.13 -9.95 -1.42
C VAL A 84 5.75 -9.60 -2.78
N SER A 85 6.86 -8.88 -2.82
CA SER A 85 7.57 -8.53 -4.05
C SER A 85 7.90 -9.80 -4.85
N LYS A 86 8.47 -10.82 -4.20
CA LYS A 86 8.77 -12.10 -4.86
C LYS A 86 7.52 -12.80 -5.40
N GLU A 87 6.45 -12.88 -4.62
CA GLU A 87 5.22 -13.57 -5.01
C GLU A 87 4.47 -12.86 -6.15
N LEU A 88 4.51 -11.52 -6.18
CA LEU A 88 3.88 -10.74 -7.24
C LEU A 88 4.76 -10.60 -8.49
N GLY A 89 6.07 -10.84 -8.41
CA GLY A 89 7.02 -10.60 -9.50
C GLY A 89 7.52 -9.15 -9.57
N GLY A 90 7.67 -8.51 -8.42
CA GLY A 90 8.06 -7.12 -8.23
C GLY A 90 6.91 -6.24 -7.73
N LEU A 91 7.17 -4.96 -7.51
CA LEU A 91 6.20 -3.97 -7.04
C LEU A 91 6.24 -2.71 -7.90
N ASN A 92 5.06 -2.27 -8.36
CA ASN A 92 4.91 -0.97 -9.01
C ASN A 92 4.46 0.10 -8.01
N ALA A 93 3.70 -0.28 -6.99
CA ALA A 93 3.25 0.63 -5.96
C ALA A 93 3.22 -0.02 -4.57
N VAL A 94 3.57 0.77 -3.56
CA VAL A 94 3.31 0.45 -2.15
C VAL A 94 2.42 1.56 -1.58
N VAL A 95 1.31 1.18 -0.98
CA VAL A 95 0.34 2.09 -0.37
C VAL A 95 0.33 1.85 1.14
N PHE A 96 0.46 2.91 1.92
CA PHE A 96 0.31 2.88 3.37
C PHE A 96 -0.98 3.60 3.77
N CYS A 97 -1.98 2.83 4.22
CA CYS A 97 -3.27 3.29 4.74
C CYS A 97 -3.44 2.93 6.22
N GLY A 98 -2.34 2.73 6.95
CA GLY A 98 -2.36 2.30 8.35
C GLY A 98 -2.79 3.39 9.31
N ASP A 99 -3.38 2.96 10.42
CA ASP A 99 -3.61 3.76 11.62
C ASP A 99 -3.13 2.94 12.82
N ARG A 100 -2.11 3.43 13.50
CA ARG A 100 -1.51 2.80 14.68
C ARG A 100 -1.44 3.76 15.87
N GLY A 101 -2.24 4.82 15.86
CA GLY A 101 -2.09 5.90 16.84
C GLY A 101 -0.69 6.51 16.77
N ASP A 102 -0.03 6.62 17.93
CA ASP A 102 1.30 7.24 18.06
C ASP A 102 2.39 6.54 17.22
N ASP A 103 2.23 5.25 16.94
CA ASP A 103 3.18 4.44 16.17
C ASP A 103 3.03 4.58 14.65
N THR A 104 2.03 5.33 14.17
CA THR A 104 1.70 5.43 12.73
C THR A 104 2.89 5.93 11.92
N PHE A 105 3.63 6.91 12.44
CA PHE A 105 4.78 7.48 11.75
C PHE A 105 5.89 6.45 11.56
N ASP A 106 6.24 5.69 12.59
CA ASP A 106 7.31 4.69 12.50
C ASP A 106 6.94 3.53 11.57
N ALA A 107 5.69 3.07 11.64
CA ALA A 107 5.20 2.06 10.72
C ALA A 107 5.20 2.53 9.25
N MET A 108 4.77 3.77 9.02
CA MET A 108 4.80 4.40 7.71
C MET A 108 6.23 4.56 7.19
N ARG A 109 7.15 5.06 8.03
CA ARG A 109 8.57 5.25 7.69
C ARG A 109 9.27 3.93 7.34
N LEU A 110 9.01 2.86 8.09
CA LEU A 110 9.55 1.54 7.79
C LEU A 110 8.99 0.99 6.47
N THR A 111 7.69 1.13 6.26
CA THR A 111 7.02 0.71 5.01
C THR A 111 7.57 1.48 3.81
N HIS A 112 7.72 2.80 3.93
CA HIS A 112 8.32 3.66 2.90
C HIS A 112 9.74 3.20 2.58
N ARG A 113 10.65 3.20 3.54
CA ARG A 113 12.07 2.89 3.32
C ARG A 113 12.28 1.50 2.74
N LEU A 114 11.57 0.49 3.22
CA LEU A 114 11.74 -0.91 2.79
C LEU A 114 10.96 -1.20 1.50
N GLY A 115 9.79 -0.57 1.33
CA GLY A 115 9.00 -0.59 0.11
C GLY A 115 9.73 0.03 -1.08
N SER A 116 10.30 1.23 -0.92
CA SER A 116 11.04 1.93 -1.98
C SER A 116 12.16 1.07 -2.57
N ARG A 117 12.87 0.30 -1.74
CA ARG A 117 13.93 -0.60 -2.21
C ARG A 117 13.42 -1.72 -3.10
N GLU A 118 12.24 -2.25 -2.84
CA GLU A 118 11.65 -3.33 -3.66
C GLU A 118 10.98 -2.78 -4.92
N VAL A 119 10.42 -1.56 -4.84
CA VAL A 119 9.92 -0.82 -6.01
C VAL A 119 11.08 -0.46 -6.96
N GLU A 120 12.18 0.06 -6.44
CA GLU A 120 13.39 0.37 -7.22
C GLU A 120 13.93 -0.85 -7.97
N LYS A 121 14.07 -1.99 -7.28
CA LYS A 121 14.49 -3.26 -7.90
C LYS A 121 13.55 -3.74 -9.01
N SER A 122 12.30 -3.27 -8.99
CA SER A 122 11.28 -3.62 -9.98
C SER A 122 11.26 -2.66 -11.18
N GLY A 123 12.23 -1.74 -11.27
CA GLY A 123 12.33 -0.75 -12.35
C GLY A 123 11.71 0.60 -12.01
N GLY A 124 11.31 0.81 -10.76
CA GLY A 124 10.71 2.05 -10.29
C GLY A 124 9.20 2.01 -10.12
N GLY A 125 8.63 3.07 -9.59
CA GLY A 125 7.22 3.15 -9.23
C GLY A 125 6.94 4.13 -8.10
N ARG A 126 5.88 3.87 -7.32
CA ARG A 126 5.33 4.82 -6.36
C ARG A 126 5.23 4.29 -4.94
N ILE A 127 5.49 5.17 -3.98
CA ILE A 127 5.08 5.00 -2.58
C ILE A 127 3.98 6.01 -2.29
N ILE A 128 2.79 5.53 -1.93
CA ILE A 128 1.62 6.37 -1.68
C ILE A 128 1.32 6.32 -0.19
N LEU A 129 1.40 7.47 0.46
CA LEU A 129 1.18 7.62 1.89
C LEU A 129 -0.20 8.24 2.11
N ALA A 130 -1.09 7.50 2.76
CA ALA A 130 -2.43 7.94 3.14
C ALA A 130 -2.78 7.48 4.57
N PRO A 131 -1.92 7.77 5.57
CA PRO A 131 -2.19 7.37 6.95
C PRO A 131 -3.43 8.08 7.50
N ARG A 132 -4.06 7.47 8.51
CA ARG A 132 -5.05 8.15 9.35
C ARG A 132 -4.47 8.48 10.71
N GLY A 133 -5.08 9.48 11.36
CA GLY A 133 -4.70 9.91 12.71
C GLY A 133 -3.33 10.59 12.83
N LEU A 134 -2.60 10.77 11.74
CA LEU A 134 -1.25 11.32 11.77
C LEU A 134 -1.26 12.85 11.73
N SER A 135 -0.70 13.48 12.76
CA SER A 135 -0.64 14.94 12.93
C SER A 135 0.65 15.59 12.39
N GLY A 136 1.67 14.81 11.99
CA GLY A 136 2.96 15.33 11.53
C GLY A 136 3.87 14.29 10.88
N GLY A 137 5.07 14.70 10.45
CA GLY A 137 6.12 13.80 9.93
C GLY A 137 5.97 13.38 8.45
N ILE A 138 4.79 13.43 7.84
CA ILE A 138 4.63 13.11 6.40
C ILE A 138 5.54 13.98 5.53
N TYR A 139 5.62 15.29 5.82
CA TYR A 139 6.51 16.21 5.11
C TYR A 139 7.97 15.78 5.18
N GLU A 140 8.43 15.21 6.31
CA GLU A 140 9.79 14.69 6.42
C GLU A 140 10.02 13.57 5.41
N LEU A 141 9.11 12.60 5.31
CA LEU A 141 9.25 11.47 4.38
C LEU A 141 9.19 11.87 2.91
N LEU A 142 8.46 12.93 2.56
CA LEU A 142 8.46 13.46 1.19
C LEU A 142 9.84 14.02 0.79
N HIS A 143 10.65 14.44 1.76
CA HIS A 143 11.97 15.05 1.53
C HIS A 143 13.15 14.13 1.90
N VAL A 144 12.89 13.04 2.62
CA VAL A 144 13.84 11.93 2.77
C VAL A 144 13.90 11.23 1.41
N GLY A 145 14.82 11.70 0.56
CA GLY A 145 14.93 11.32 -0.85
C GLY A 145 14.64 9.83 -1.07
N ALA A 146 13.60 9.55 -1.84
CA ALA A 146 13.38 8.22 -2.39
C ALA A 146 14.49 7.92 -3.42
N PRO A 147 14.80 6.64 -3.69
CA PRO A 147 15.71 6.29 -4.77
C PRO A 147 15.26 6.95 -6.09
N PRO A 148 16.17 7.25 -7.04
CA PRO A 148 15.88 8.10 -8.20
C PRO A 148 14.67 7.68 -9.05
N VAL A 149 14.35 6.38 -9.07
CA VAL A 149 13.24 5.80 -9.84
C VAL A 149 11.97 5.55 -9.01
N THR A 150 11.90 6.10 -7.79
CA THR A 150 10.74 5.95 -6.89
C THR A 150 10.17 7.30 -6.54
N GLU A 151 8.90 7.52 -6.85
CA GLU A 151 8.17 8.73 -6.49
C GLU A 151 7.40 8.51 -5.18
N THR A 152 7.47 9.43 -4.22
CA THR A 152 6.68 9.38 -2.99
C THR A 152 5.57 10.42 -3.05
N LEU A 153 4.32 9.98 -2.91
CA LEU A 153 3.13 10.82 -2.94
C LEU A 153 2.42 10.78 -1.60
N ASN A 154 1.92 11.92 -1.16
CA ASN A 154 0.98 12.01 -0.03
C ASN A 154 -0.43 12.21 -0.58
N VAL A 155 -1.36 11.33 -0.19
CA VAL A 155 -2.80 11.55 -0.40
C VAL A 155 -3.40 11.98 0.94
N PRO A 156 -3.76 13.27 1.10
CA PRO A 156 -4.32 13.77 2.34
C PRO A 156 -5.60 13.01 2.70
N THR A 157 -5.77 12.68 3.98
CA THR A 157 -6.95 11.94 4.50
C THR A 157 -7.83 12.78 5.43
N LEU A 158 -7.29 13.85 6.02
CA LEU A 158 -8.00 14.69 6.99
C LEU A 158 -9.17 15.44 6.34
N GLY A 159 -10.36 15.35 6.95
CA GLY A 159 -11.56 16.02 6.46
C GLY A 159 -12.14 15.44 5.16
N ARG A 160 -11.64 14.27 4.73
CA ARG A 160 -12.05 13.61 3.49
C ARG A 160 -12.70 12.27 3.76
N THR A 161 -13.66 11.91 2.91
CA THR A 161 -14.32 10.61 2.95
C THR A 161 -13.39 9.49 2.46
N ASP A 162 -13.71 8.25 2.84
CA ASP A 162 -12.93 7.08 2.45
C ASP A 162 -12.94 6.88 0.93
N ASP A 163 -14.06 7.19 0.29
CA ASP A 163 -14.24 7.10 -1.16
C ASP A 163 -13.35 8.11 -1.91
N GLU A 164 -13.33 9.37 -1.47
CA GLU A 164 -12.48 10.41 -2.08
C GLU A 164 -11.00 10.04 -1.98
N VAL A 165 -10.56 9.58 -0.81
CA VAL A 165 -9.17 9.14 -0.60
C VAL A 165 -8.86 7.93 -1.47
N THR A 166 -9.77 6.95 -1.54
CA THR A 166 -9.60 5.74 -2.35
C THR A 166 -9.45 6.08 -3.84
N VAL A 167 -10.30 6.97 -4.37
CA VAL A 167 -10.24 7.40 -5.78
C VAL A 167 -8.89 8.02 -6.11
N ASP A 168 -8.37 8.89 -5.24
CA ASP A 168 -7.07 9.54 -5.47
C ASP A 168 -5.91 8.55 -5.37
N ILE A 169 -5.94 7.62 -4.42
CA ILE A 169 -4.93 6.55 -4.33
C ILE A 169 -4.93 5.70 -5.60
N VAL A 170 -6.10 5.28 -6.08
CA VAL A 170 -6.22 4.42 -7.27
C VAL A 170 -5.73 5.15 -8.53
N ARG A 171 -6.01 6.46 -8.66
CA ARG A 171 -5.43 7.30 -9.73
C ARG A 171 -3.91 7.38 -9.62
N ALA A 172 -3.40 7.65 -8.42
CA ALA A 172 -1.96 7.70 -8.17
C ALA A 172 -1.25 6.35 -8.43
N ILE A 173 -1.93 5.21 -8.33
CA ILE A 173 -1.37 3.92 -8.75
C ILE A 173 -1.32 3.80 -10.28
N ALA A 174 -2.32 4.35 -10.97
CA ALA A 174 -2.47 4.24 -12.42
C ALA A 174 -1.40 5.05 -13.16
N ASP A 175 -1.19 6.32 -12.78
CA ASP A 175 -0.26 7.16 -13.53
C ASP A 175 1.17 6.63 -13.45
N GLU A 176 1.95 6.93 -14.48
CA GLU A 176 3.36 6.57 -14.55
C GLU A 176 4.18 7.60 -13.79
N ALA A 177 5.20 7.13 -13.06
CA ALA A 177 6.19 8.04 -12.48
C ALA A 177 6.85 8.79 -13.65
N GLU A 178 6.87 10.13 -13.61
CA GLU A 178 7.52 10.91 -14.64
C GLU A 178 8.99 10.47 -14.75
N SER A 179 9.38 10.03 -15.94
CA SER A 179 10.77 9.66 -16.23
C SER A 179 11.60 10.95 -16.28
N GLY A 180 12.19 11.33 -15.15
CA GLY A 180 13.19 12.39 -15.05
C GLY A 180 14.55 12.00 -15.62
#